data_AF-A0A0G0YN36-F1
#
_entry.id   AF-A0A0G0YN36-F1
#
_cell.length_a   1.000
_cell.length_b   1.000
_cell.length_c   1.000
_cell.angle_alpha   90.00
_cell.angle_beta   90.00
_cell.angle_gamma   90.00
#
_symmetry.space_group_name_H-M   'P 1'
#
loop_
_entity.id
_entity.type
_entity.pdbx_description
1 polymer ?
#
loop_
_entity_poly.entity_id
_entity_poly.type
_entity_poly.pdbx_seq_one_letter_code
_entity_poly.pdbx_strand_id
1 'polypeptide(L)'
;MVKRYVDFREQRGAELYDLQKDPDSYYQWYSRGKEYAASNKLDFSPPTTPEELFTIVKQIVEKFKNYIEMGRGYEVLWAEGRPRAEKVSQRVFAGVAKPYCEFTDIDISKEVNLGAGPVDFKFSRGLSKRALIEVKLASNSKFWNGLTAQLPEYMRTEEITDGLFMVVVYSLKDLRRYNHIQGLVSEVNKQNGFNIEIELIDARPRKSASKL
;
A
#
# COMPACT_ATOMS: atom_id res chain seq x y z
N MET A 1 -31.87 -10.04 11.43
CA MET A 1 -30.76 -9.91 10.45
C MET A 1 -29.41 -10.33 11.04
N VAL A 2 -29.10 -9.96 12.28
CA VAL A 2 -27.86 -10.35 13.01
C VAL A 2 -27.66 -11.87 13.16
N LYS A 3 -28.74 -12.63 13.40
CA LYS A 3 -28.66 -14.08 13.63
C LYS A 3 -28.10 -14.86 12.42
N ARG A 4 -28.53 -14.52 11.20
CA ARG A 4 -28.01 -15.12 9.95
C ARG A 4 -26.52 -14.83 9.68
N TYR A 5 -25.98 -13.72 10.20
CA TYR A 5 -24.56 -13.36 10.02
C TYR A 5 -23.65 -14.11 11.00
N VAL A 6 -24.11 -14.31 12.24
CA VAL A 6 -23.44 -15.13 13.24
C VAL A 6 -23.44 -16.59 12.81
N ASP A 7 -24.59 -17.12 12.37
CA ASP A 7 -24.71 -18.50 11.88
C ASP A 7 -23.85 -18.75 10.62
N PHE A 8 -23.71 -17.75 9.73
CA PHE A 8 -22.85 -17.83 8.54
C PHE A 8 -21.34 -17.87 8.89
N ARG A 9 -20.91 -17.18 9.95
CA ARG A 9 -19.52 -17.23 10.42
C ARG A 9 -19.21 -18.47 11.26
N GLU A 10 -20.18 -18.95 12.03
CA GLU A 10 -20.05 -20.19 12.81
C GLU A 10 -20.03 -21.43 11.91
N GLN A 11 -20.79 -21.46 10.81
CA GLN A 11 -20.77 -22.59 9.86
C GLN A 11 -19.49 -22.68 9.01
N ARG A 12 -18.82 -21.55 8.75
CA ARG A 12 -17.59 -21.54 7.93
C ARG A 12 -16.31 -21.63 8.74
N GLY A 13 -16.35 -21.33 10.05
CA GLY A 13 -15.16 -21.08 10.85
C GLY A 13 -14.38 -19.88 10.32
N ALA A 14 -13.79 -19.07 11.18
CA ALA A 14 -12.63 -18.33 10.74
C ALA A 14 -11.56 -19.39 10.48
N GLU A 15 -11.18 -19.65 9.22
CA GLU A 15 -9.97 -20.44 8.96
C GLU A 15 -8.83 -19.73 9.70
N LEU A 16 -8.37 -20.37 10.77
CA LEU A 16 -7.26 -19.88 11.57
C LEU A 16 -6.06 -19.74 10.63
N TYR A 17 -5.45 -18.57 10.62
CA TYR A 17 -4.25 -18.31 9.84
C TYR A 17 -3.17 -19.33 10.24
N ASP A 18 -2.83 -20.23 9.33
CA ASP A 18 -1.81 -21.25 9.57
C ASP A 18 -0.42 -20.60 9.52
N LEU A 19 0.08 -20.22 10.69
CA LEU A 19 1.41 -19.62 10.88
C LEU A 19 2.55 -20.55 10.42
N GLN A 20 2.34 -21.88 10.39
CA GLN A 20 3.36 -22.84 9.94
C GLN A 20 3.44 -22.92 8.43
N LYS A 21 2.31 -22.77 7.72
CA LYS A 21 2.28 -22.76 6.25
C LYS A 21 2.55 -21.39 5.65
N ASP A 22 2.27 -20.30 6.39
CA ASP A 22 2.39 -18.90 5.97
C ASP A 22 2.13 -18.71 4.45
N PRO A 23 0.98 -19.18 3.93
CA PRO A 23 0.77 -19.35 2.48
C PRO A 23 0.84 -18.02 1.71
N ASP A 24 0.66 -16.92 2.44
CA ASP A 24 0.72 -15.55 1.94
C ASP A 24 2.00 -14.80 2.34
N SER A 25 2.93 -15.50 3.01
CA SER A 25 4.19 -15.00 3.56
C SER A 25 4.04 -13.81 4.54
N TYR A 26 2.82 -13.56 5.04
CA TYR A 26 2.48 -12.39 5.84
C TYR A 26 3.26 -12.34 7.15
N TYR A 27 3.46 -13.49 7.82
CA TYR A 27 4.20 -13.53 9.09
C TYR A 27 5.69 -13.28 8.86
N GLN A 28 6.27 -13.88 7.81
CA GLN A 28 7.65 -13.59 7.39
C GLN A 28 7.86 -12.11 7.05
N TRP A 29 6.88 -11.47 6.40
CA TRP A 29 6.99 -10.04 6.07
C TRP A 29 6.78 -9.14 7.29
N TYR A 30 5.90 -9.51 8.20
CA TYR A 30 5.74 -8.78 9.45
C TYR A 30 7.01 -8.86 10.31
N SER A 31 7.62 -10.04 10.45
CA SER A 31 8.86 -10.20 11.23
C SER A 31 10.04 -9.45 10.60
N ARG A 32 10.25 -9.60 9.28
CA ARG A 32 11.29 -8.85 8.55
C ARG A 32 11.01 -7.35 8.52
N GLY A 33 9.75 -6.96 8.38
CA GLY A 33 9.31 -5.57 8.46
C GLY A 33 9.60 -4.98 9.84
N LYS A 34 9.41 -5.77 10.91
CA LYS A 34 9.71 -5.37 12.28
C LYS A 34 11.22 -5.21 12.51
N GLU A 35 12.04 -6.13 12.00
CA GLU A 35 13.51 -5.99 12.03
C GLU A 35 13.96 -4.75 11.27
N TYR A 36 13.43 -4.55 10.05
CA TYR A 36 13.75 -3.40 9.22
C TYR A 36 13.33 -2.08 9.89
N ALA A 37 12.12 -2.01 10.44
CA ALA A 37 11.60 -0.84 11.16
C ALA A 37 12.38 -0.56 12.45
N ALA A 38 12.81 -1.59 13.18
CA ALA A 38 13.63 -1.43 14.38
C ALA A 38 15.01 -0.83 14.05
N SER A 39 15.60 -1.21 12.91
CA SER A 39 16.86 -0.64 12.41
C SER A 39 16.68 0.70 11.67
N ASN A 40 15.47 1.05 11.25
CA ASN A 40 15.14 2.24 10.48
C ASN A 40 14.01 3.03 11.14
N LYS A 41 14.14 3.30 12.45
CA LYS A 41 13.11 4.00 13.21
C LYS A 41 12.74 5.33 12.56
N LEU A 42 11.46 5.61 12.59
CA LEU A 42 10.97 6.95 12.34
C LEU A 42 10.90 7.68 13.67
N ASP A 43 11.53 8.84 13.78
CA ASP A 43 11.47 9.68 14.98
C ASP A 43 10.17 10.50 14.98
N PHE A 44 9.01 9.83 15.04
CA PHE A 44 7.71 10.51 15.14
C PHE A 44 7.00 10.26 16.45
N SER A 45 6.47 11.34 16.98
CA SER A 45 5.34 11.29 17.90
C SER A 45 4.06 10.96 17.13
N PRO A 46 3.05 10.36 17.78
CA PRO A 46 1.77 10.11 17.15
C PRO A 46 1.15 11.38 16.55
N PRO A 47 0.59 11.33 15.32
CA PRO A 47 0.18 12.53 14.58
C PRO A 47 -1.02 13.23 15.21
N THR A 48 -0.97 14.54 15.32
CA THR A 48 -2.02 15.38 15.90
C THR A 48 -2.95 15.97 14.84
N THR A 49 -2.44 16.24 13.63
CA THR A 49 -3.20 16.75 12.47
C THR A 49 -3.28 15.75 11.30
N PRO A 50 -4.20 15.94 10.33
CA PRO A 50 -4.25 15.13 9.11
C PRO A 50 -2.95 15.21 8.28
N GLU A 51 -2.35 16.40 8.20
CA GLU A 51 -1.11 16.65 7.45
C GLU A 51 0.08 15.91 8.06
N GLU A 52 0.17 15.87 9.40
CA GLU A 52 1.17 15.07 10.13
C GLU A 52 0.95 13.58 9.89
N LEU A 53 -0.30 13.09 9.92
CA LEU A 53 -0.61 11.70 9.59
C LEU A 53 -0.16 11.38 8.16
N PHE A 54 -0.51 12.22 7.20
CA PHE A 54 -0.14 11.99 5.81
C PHE A 54 1.37 12.04 5.59
N THR A 55 2.08 12.92 6.31
CA THR A 55 3.55 12.98 6.32
C THR A 55 4.18 11.68 6.83
N ILE A 56 3.64 11.08 7.90
CA ILE A 56 4.09 9.77 8.40
C ILE A 56 3.81 8.68 7.37
N VAL A 57 2.60 8.67 6.78
CA VAL A 57 2.22 7.69 5.74
C VAL A 57 3.19 7.72 4.56
N LYS A 58 3.55 8.91 4.06
CA LYS A 58 4.54 9.06 2.98
C LYS A 58 5.91 8.52 3.35
N GLN A 59 6.33 8.68 4.60
CA GLN A 59 7.60 8.13 5.06
C GLN A 59 7.58 6.61 5.20
N ILE A 60 6.45 6.03 5.60
CA ILE A 60 6.27 4.57 5.58
C ILE A 60 6.39 4.05 4.14
N VAL A 61 5.77 4.73 3.19
CA VAL A 61 5.89 4.43 1.76
C VAL A 61 7.34 4.55 1.27
N GLU A 62 8.07 5.59 1.68
CA GLU A 62 9.49 5.77 1.35
C GLU A 62 10.37 4.67 1.97
N LYS A 63 10.08 4.22 3.19
CA LYS A 63 10.76 3.06 3.80
C LYS A 63 10.49 1.78 3.00
N PHE A 64 9.26 1.58 2.53
CA PHE A 64 8.93 0.47 1.64
C PHE A 64 9.68 0.58 0.30
N LYS A 65 9.73 1.76 -0.30
CA LYS A 65 10.49 2.03 -1.53
C LYS A 65 11.96 1.65 -1.38
N ASN A 66 12.61 2.15 -0.34
CA ASN A 66 14.01 1.84 -0.05
C ASN A 66 14.23 0.33 0.16
N TYR A 67 13.31 -0.33 0.87
CA TYR A 67 13.36 -1.79 1.04
C TYR A 67 13.31 -2.53 -0.30
N ILE A 68 12.38 -2.15 -1.20
CA ILE A 68 12.25 -2.78 -2.51
C ILE A 68 13.45 -2.48 -3.42
N GLU A 69 13.82 -1.20 -3.56
CA GLU A 69 14.78 -0.73 -4.57
C GLU A 69 16.25 -0.96 -4.17
N MET A 70 16.56 -0.82 -2.88
CA MET A 70 17.94 -0.89 -2.35
C MET A 70 18.15 -2.12 -1.47
N GLY A 71 17.14 -2.50 -0.68
CA GLY A 71 17.22 -3.59 0.29
C GLY A 71 17.02 -5.01 -0.27
N ARG A 72 17.10 -5.20 -1.59
CA ARG A 72 16.78 -6.45 -2.31
C ARG A 72 15.34 -6.96 -2.10
N GLY A 73 14.45 -6.12 -1.55
CA GLY A 73 13.04 -6.47 -1.35
C GLY A 73 12.30 -6.77 -2.66
N TYR A 74 12.79 -6.26 -3.80
CA TYR A 74 12.23 -6.60 -5.11
C TYR A 74 12.17 -8.10 -5.35
N GLU A 75 13.10 -8.93 -4.85
CA GLU A 75 13.16 -10.38 -5.13
C GLU A 75 11.85 -11.11 -4.79
N VAL A 76 11.16 -10.63 -3.75
CA VAL A 76 9.86 -11.13 -3.29
C VAL A 76 8.76 -10.88 -4.31
N LEU A 77 8.87 -9.78 -5.04
CA LEU A 77 7.92 -9.36 -6.05
C LEU A 77 8.15 -10.09 -7.39
N TRP A 78 9.10 -11.01 -7.44
CA TRP A 78 9.37 -11.89 -8.58
C TRP A 78 9.15 -13.36 -8.19
N ALA A 79 8.79 -14.18 -9.17
CA ALA A 79 8.78 -15.63 -9.08
C ALA A 79 9.18 -16.18 -10.44
N GLU A 80 10.15 -17.09 -10.47
CA GLU A 80 10.57 -17.80 -11.70
C GLU A 80 10.88 -16.84 -12.87
N GLY A 81 11.52 -15.71 -12.58
CA GLY A 81 11.87 -14.69 -13.58
C GLY A 81 10.70 -13.85 -14.09
N ARG A 82 9.52 -13.92 -13.45
CA ARG A 82 8.34 -13.12 -13.79
C ARG A 82 7.88 -12.24 -12.62
N PRO A 83 7.33 -11.04 -12.89
CA PRO A 83 6.66 -10.25 -11.86
C PRO A 83 5.48 -10.99 -11.24
N ARG A 84 5.32 -10.87 -9.93
CA ARG A 84 4.14 -11.37 -9.21
C ARG A 84 2.96 -10.39 -9.36
N ALA A 85 1.77 -10.87 -9.02
CA ALA A 85 0.54 -10.09 -9.07
C ALA A 85 0.54 -8.91 -8.07
N GLU A 86 -0.27 -7.89 -8.37
CA GLU A 86 -0.48 -6.67 -7.54
C GLU A 86 -0.73 -6.98 -6.05
N LYS A 87 -1.54 -8.01 -5.79
CA LYS A 87 -1.87 -8.50 -4.44
C LYS A 87 -0.64 -8.86 -3.61
N VAL A 88 0.46 -9.28 -4.25
CA VAL A 88 1.72 -9.58 -3.53
C VAL A 88 2.38 -8.28 -3.10
N SER A 89 2.50 -7.28 -3.96
CA SER A 89 3.02 -5.96 -3.59
C SER A 89 2.23 -5.33 -2.43
N GLN A 90 0.90 -5.43 -2.48
CA GLN A 90 0.02 -5.00 -1.39
C GLN A 90 0.29 -5.78 -0.09
N ARG A 91 0.56 -7.09 -0.13
CA ARG A 91 0.86 -7.88 1.08
C ARG A 91 2.21 -7.50 1.67
N VAL A 92 3.24 -7.34 0.84
CA VAL A 92 4.58 -6.94 1.31
C VAL A 92 4.52 -5.53 1.91
N PHE A 93 3.84 -4.58 1.25
CA PHE A 93 3.65 -3.24 1.80
C PHE A 93 2.95 -3.29 3.16
N ALA A 94 1.87 -4.06 3.32
CA ALA A 94 1.18 -4.21 4.60
C ALA A 94 2.10 -4.73 5.72
N GLY A 95 2.95 -5.73 5.41
CA GLY A 95 3.91 -6.29 6.36
C GLY A 95 5.00 -5.30 6.77
N VAL A 96 5.46 -4.45 5.84
CA VAL A 96 6.44 -3.40 6.12
C VAL A 96 5.82 -2.22 6.87
N ALA A 97 4.59 -1.81 6.50
CA ALA A 97 3.92 -0.66 7.08
C ALA A 97 3.46 -0.90 8.52
N LYS A 98 2.95 -2.10 8.82
CA LYS A 98 2.32 -2.41 10.10
C LYS A 98 3.20 -2.10 11.33
N PRO A 99 4.48 -2.50 11.40
CA PRO A 99 5.34 -2.12 12.52
C PRO A 99 5.48 -0.60 12.71
N TYR A 100 5.59 0.17 11.63
CA TYR A 100 5.64 1.64 11.74
C TYR A 100 4.32 2.21 12.29
N CYS A 101 3.19 1.71 11.79
CA CYS A 101 1.87 2.08 12.27
C CYS A 101 1.72 1.82 13.79
N GLU A 102 2.17 0.65 14.26
CA GLU A 102 2.19 0.29 15.69
C GLU A 102 3.04 1.26 16.53
N PHE A 103 4.20 1.69 16.04
CA PHE A 103 5.05 2.66 16.75
C PHE A 103 4.46 4.07 16.78
N THR A 104 3.68 4.46 15.75
CA THR A 104 3.12 5.80 15.60
C THR A 104 1.67 5.95 16.07
N ASP A 105 1.07 4.90 16.63
CA ASP A 105 -0.35 4.88 17.05
C ASP A 105 -1.30 5.25 15.88
N ILE A 106 -1.08 4.60 14.74
CA ILE A 106 -1.90 4.74 13.51
C ILE A 106 -2.52 3.38 13.22
N ASP A 107 -3.83 3.34 12.98
CA ASP A 107 -4.51 2.16 12.45
C ASP A 107 -4.27 2.05 10.94
N ILE A 108 -3.96 0.84 10.48
CA ILE A 108 -3.89 0.49 9.05
C ILE A 108 -4.87 -0.65 8.78
N SER A 109 -5.83 -0.40 7.90
CA SER A 109 -6.83 -1.39 7.50
C SER A 109 -6.86 -1.54 5.99
N LYS A 110 -7.10 -2.78 5.53
CA LYS A 110 -7.51 -3.06 4.16
C LYS A 110 -9.04 -3.03 4.16
N GLU A 111 -9.65 -2.18 3.35
CA GLU A 111 -11.11 -2.20 3.29
C GLU A 111 -11.59 -3.51 2.64
N VAL A 112 -12.58 -4.13 3.26
CA VAL A 112 -13.25 -5.32 2.72
C VAL A 112 -14.59 -4.85 2.22
N ASN A 113 -14.85 -4.76 0.90
CA ASN A 113 -16.24 -4.56 0.48
C ASN A 113 -16.71 -4.97 -0.92
N LEU A 114 -18.04 -5.18 -0.92
CA LEU A 114 -18.95 -5.86 -1.83
C LEU A 114 -19.38 -5.00 -3.05
N GLY A 115 -18.52 -4.78 -4.04
CA GLY A 115 -19.03 -4.40 -5.39
C GLY A 115 -18.14 -3.57 -6.29
N ALA A 116 -17.32 -2.65 -5.76
CA ALA A 116 -16.51 -1.72 -6.58
C ALA A 116 -15.00 -2.05 -6.62
N GLY A 117 -14.55 -2.98 -5.79
CA GLY A 117 -13.13 -3.24 -5.52
C GLY A 117 -12.59 -2.25 -4.48
N PRO A 118 -12.10 -2.72 -3.32
CA PRO A 118 -11.70 -1.85 -2.21
C PRO A 118 -10.51 -0.97 -2.56
N VAL A 119 -10.41 0.21 -1.93
CA VAL A 119 -9.13 0.91 -1.78
C VAL A 119 -8.17 0.03 -0.99
N ASP A 120 -6.90 -0.01 -1.41
CA ASP A 120 -5.98 -1.00 -0.85
C ASP A 120 -5.66 -0.78 0.64
N PHE A 121 -5.51 0.47 1.07
CA PHE A 121 -5.21 0.80 2.46
C PHE A 121 -5.89 2.08 2.92
N LYS A 122 -6.37 2.06 4.16
CA LYS A 122 -6.79 3.22 4.93
C LYS A 122 -5.91 3.34 6.16
N PHE A 123 -5.30 4.49 6.32
CA PHE A 123 -4.55 4.88 7.50
C PHE A 123 -5.40 5.84 8.31
N SER A 124 -5.51 5.62 9.61
CA SER A 124 -6.33 6.50 10.45
C SER A 124 -5.81 6.67 11.86
N ARG A 125 -6.07 7.83 12.44
CA ARG A 125 -5.95 8.08 13.87
C ARG A 125 -7.19 8.85 14.34
N GLY A 126 -8.25 8.11 14.62
CA GLY A 126 -9.58 8.68 14.81
C GLY A 126 -10.21 9.14 13.49
N LEU A 127 -11.37 9.82 13.59
CA LEU A 127 -12.18 10.16 12.42
C LEU A 127 -11.67 11.35 11.61
N SER A 128 -10.97 12.30 12.24
CA SER A 128 -10.52 13.51 11.52
C SER A 128 -9.19 13.33 10.78
N LYS A 129 -8.38 12.33 11.15
CA LYS A 129 -7.07 12.08 10.56
C LYS A 129 -7.11 10.77 9.79
N ARG A 130 -7.25 10.86 8.48
CA ARG A 130 -7.37 9.71 7.59
C ARG A 130 -6.63 9.97 6.30
N ALA A 131 -5.99 8.94 5.76
CA ALA A 131 -5.38 8.97 4.45
C ALA A 131 -5.59 7.62 3.75
N LEU A 132 -5.68 7.65 2.43
CA LEU A 132 -5.87 6.44 1.62
C LEU A 132 -4.63 6.15 0.78
N ILE A 133 -4.34 4.86 0.57
CA ILE A 133 -3.35 4.42 -0.43
C ILE A 133 -4.01 3.43 -1.39
N GLU A 134 -3.82 3.68 -2.68
CA GLU A 134 -4.16 2.75 -3.75
C GLU A 134 -2.87 2.27 -4.44
N VAL A 135 -2.67 0.95 -4.52
CA VAL A 135 -1.48 0.34 -5.12
C VAL A 135 -1.84 -0.23 -6.49
N LYS A 136 -1.12 0.18 -7.53
CA LYS A 136 -1.28 -0.37 -8.87
C LYS A 136 0.03 -0.81 -9.51
N LEU A 137 -0.02 -1.91 -10.24
CA LEU A 137 1.05 -2.23 -11.19
C LEU A 137 0.93 -1.32 -12.42
N ALA A 138 2.04 -0.71 -12.83
CA ALA A 138 2.08 0.11 -14.05
C ALA A 138 1.74 -0.69 -15.33
N SER A 139 1.93 -2.01 -15.30
CA SER A 139 1.57 -2.91 -16.40
C SER A 139 0.05 -3.09 -16.55
N ASN A 140 -0.74 -2.84 -15.49
CA ASN A 140 -2.18 -2.98 -15.50
C ASN A 140 -2.82 -2.03 -16.53
N SER A 141 -3.75 -2.52 -17.36
CA SER A 141 -4.45 -1.69 -18.35
C SER A 141 -5.46 -0.74 -17.70
N LYS A 142 -6.02 -1.14 -16.54
CA LYS A 142 -6.94 -0.35 -15.71
C LYS A 142 -6.22 0.57 -14.72
N PHE A 143 -4.90 0.65 -14.82
CA PHE A 143 -4.04 1.51 -14.00
C PHE A 143 -4.60 2.93 -13.84
N TRP A 144 -5.02 3.54 -14.94
CA TRP A 144 -5.56 4.89 -14.96
C TRP A 144 -6.88 5.02 -14.18
N ASN A 145 -7.75 4.01 -14.26
CA ASN A 145 -9.04 4.02 -13.55
C ASN A 145 -8.86 4.00 -12.03
N GLY A 146 -7.77 3.42 -11.53
CA GLY A 146 -7.42 3.48 -10.11
C GLY A 146 -7.25 4.93 -9.63
N LEU A 147 -6.49 5.72 -10.39
CA LEU A 147 -6.22 7.12 -10.08
C LEU A 147 -7.40 8.04 -10.39
N THR A 148 -8.10 7.86 -11.51
CA THR A 148 -9.11 8.81 -11.99
C THR A 148 -10.52 8.52 -11.49
N ALA A 149 -10.78 7.31 -10.97
CA ALA A 149 -12.10 6.91 -10.51
C ALA A 149 -12.05 6.30 -9.12
N GLN A 150 -11.31 5.20 -8.91
CA GLN A 150 -11.39 4.44 -7.65
C GLN A 150 -10.97 5.27 -6.43
N LEU A 151 -9.72 5.76 -6.40
CA LEU A 151 -9.21 6.53 -5.27
C LEU A 151 -10.05 7.81 -5.02
N PRO A 152 -10.36 8.64 -6.04
CA PRO A 152 -11.26 9.79 -5.88
C PRO A 152 -12.66 9.45 -5.34
N GLU A 153 -13.27 8.35 -5.77
CA GLU A 153 -14.60 7.91 -5.30
C GLU A 153 -14.58 7.59 -3.81
N TYR A 154 -13.57 6.85 -3.37
CA TYR A 154 -13.38 6.51 -1.96
C TYR A 154 -13.12 7.75 -1.11
N MET A 155 -12.20 8.61 -1.55
CA MET A 155 -11.89 9.88 -0.88
C MET A 155 -13.16 10.75 -0.71
N ARG A 156 -14.00 10.83 -1.74
CA ARG A 156 -15.27 11.56 -1.67
C ARG A 156 -16.27 10.92 -0.70
N THR A 157 -16.45 9.61 -0.79
CA THR A 157 -17.45 8.87 0.01
C THR A 157 -17.11 8.89 1.50
N GLU A 158 -15.82 8.81 1.82
CA GLU A 158 -15.32 8.79 3.20
C GLU A 158 -15.00 10.19 3.76
N GLU A 159 -15.13 11.24 2.94
CA GLU A 159 -14.75 12.62 3.29
C GLU A 159 -13.26 12.70 3.73
N ILE A 160 -12.38 12.13 2.91
CA ILE A 160 -10.92 12.10 3.11
C ILE A 160 -10.26 12.92 2.00
N THR A 161 -9.36 13.83 2.37
CA THR A 161 -8.69 14.74 1.43
C THR A 161 -7.30 14.27 1.01
N ASP A 162 -6.64 13.46 1.82
CA ASP A 162 -5.26 13.02 1.58
C ASP A 162 -5.22 11.59 1.03
N GLY A 163 -4.52 11.42 -0.09
CA GLY A 163 -4.41 10.15 -0.79
C GLY A 163 -3.03 9.93 -1.38
N LEU A 164 -2.61 8.67 -1.51
CA LEU A 164 -1.38 8.31 -2.21
C LEU A 164 -1.66 7.23 -3.24
N PHE A 165 -1.27 7.49 -4.49
CA PHE A 165 -1.30 6.50 -5.55
C PHE A 165 0.08 5.87 -5.70
N MET A 166 0.23 4.62 -5.30
CA MET A 166 1.50 3.90 -5.35
C MET A 166 1.61 3.09 -6.64
N VAL A 167 2.66 3.34 -7.42
CA VAL A 167 2.88 2.71 -8.72
C VAL A 167 4.08 1.79 -8.66
N VAL A 168 3.87 0.49 -8.86
CA VAL A 168 4.96 -0.49 -8.92
C VAL A 168 5.31 -0.79 -10.38
N VAL A 169 6.60 -0.65 -10.73
CA VAL A 169 7.12 -0.93 -12.08
C VAL A 169 8.05 -2.13 -12.09
N TYR A 170 8.00 -2.93 -13.17
CA TYR A 170 8.85 -4.10 -13.34
C TYR A 170 9.70 -4.07 -14.61
N SER A 171 9.56 -3.01 -15.43
CA SER A 171 10.29 -2.88 -16.70
C SER A 171 10.52 -1.42 -17.10
N LEU A 172 11.45 -1.19 -18.02
CA LEU A 172 11.65 0.13 -18.64
C LEU A 172 10.41 0.62 -19.42
N LYS A 173 9.59 -0.31 -19.92
CA LYS A 173 8.32 0.03 -20.59
C LYS A 173 7.33 0.62 -19.58
N ASP A 174 7.26 0.04 -18.38
CA ASP A 174 6.40 0.52 -17.31
C ASP A 174 6.82 1.92 -16.83
N LEU A 175 8.13 2.16 -16.69
CA LEU A 175 8.67 3.49 -16.36
C LEU A 175 8.26 4.58 -17.35
N ARG A 176 8.23 4.27 -18.66
CA ARG A 176 7.75 5.25 -19.66
C ARG A 176 6.26 5.56 -19.50
N ARG A 177 5.45 4.59 -19.07
CA ARG A 177 4.02 4.81 -18.79
C ARG A 177 3.83 5.74 -17.60
N TYR A 178 4.72 5.66 -16.60
CA TYR A 178 4.70 6.55 -15.44
C TYR A 178 4.92 8.02 -15.81
N ASN A 179 5.77 8.37 -16.77
CA ASN A 179 6.07 9.79 -17.09
C ASN A 179 4.85 10.66 -17.43
N HIS A 180 3.73 10.06 -17.84
CA HIS A 180 2.50 10.78 -18.16
C HIS A 180 1.54 10.98 -16.97
N ILE A 181 1.84 10.39 -15.81
CA ILE A 181 0.89 10.37 -14.68
C ILE A 181 0.80 11.69 -13.93
N GLN A 182 1.88 12.47 -13.87
CA GLN A 182 1.93 13.68 -13.03
C GLN A 182 0.88 14.71 -13.47
N GLY A 183 0.66 14.87 -14.78
CA GLY A 183 -0.40 15.72 -15.31
C GLY A 183 -1.79 15.24 -14.92
N LEU A 184 -1.99 13.92 -14.88
CA LEU A 184 -3.28 13.32 -14.51
C LEU A 184 -3.59 13.51 -13.03
N VAL A 185 -2.60 13.32 -12.15
CA VAL A 185 -2.74 13.56 -10.69
C VAL A 185 -3.08 15.03 -10.44
N SER A 186 -2.38 15.96 -11.10
CA SER A 186 -2.63 17.39 -10.96
C SER A 186 -4.07 17.76 -11.36
N GLU A 187 -4.57 17.19 -12.45
CA GLU A 187 -5.95 17.42 -12.90
C GLU A 187 -6.97 16.85 -11.90
N VAL A 188 -6.78 15.61 -11.44
CA VAL A 188 -7.67 14.98 -10.45
C VAL A 188 -7.73 15.79 -9.15
N ASN A 189 -6.57 16.23 -8.64
CA ASN A 189 -6.49 17.06 -7.43
C ASN A 189 -7.25 18.38 -7.62
N LYS A 190 -7.01 19.07 -8.73
CA LYS A 190 -7.65 20.35 -9.02
C LYS A 190 -9.17 20.23 -9.16
N GLN A 191 -9.65 19.19 -9.83
CA GLN A 191 -11.08 18.99 -10.06
C GLN A 191 -11.86 18.64 -8.79
N ASN A 192 -11.23 17.96 -7.84
CA ASN A 192 -11.91 17.42 -6.66
C ASN A 192 -11.54 18.11 -5.34
N GLY A 193 -10.53 18.98 -5.33
CA GLY A 193 -10.02 19.58 -4.09
C GLY A 193 -9.26 18.57 -3.21
N PHE A 194 -8.62 17.58 -3.82
CA PHE A 194 -7.87 16.54 -3.12
C PHE A 194 -6.37 16.85 -3.08
N ASN A 195 -5.69 16.20 -2.14
CA ASN A 195 -4.25 16.12 -2.03
C ASN A 195 -3.78 14.68 -2.31
N ILE A 196 -3.85 14.26 -3.57
CA ILE A 196 -3.30 12.98 -4.01
C ILE A 196 -1.84 13.17 -4.39
N GLU A 197 -0.96 12.46 -3.72
CA GLU A 197 0.44 12.31 -4.11
C GLU A 197 0.67 10.98 -4.83
N ILE A 198 1.76 10.90 -5.57
CA ILE A 198 2.13 9.69 -6.31
C ILE A 198 3.52 9.25 -5.92
N GLU A 199 3.68 7.95 -5.65
CA GLU A 199 4.98 7.35 -5.40
C GLU A 199 5.26 6.21 -6.38
N LEU A 200 6.47 6.23 -6.95
CA LEU A 200 6.95 5.19 -7.86
C LEU A 200 7.87 4.23 -7.10
N ILE A 201 7.59 2.92 -7.21
CA ILE A 201 8.40 1.85 -6.64
C ILE A 201 9.03 1.03 -7.78
N ASP A 202 10.34 1.12 -7.93
CA ASP A 202 11.09 0.39 -8.95
C ASP A 202 11.46 -1.04 -8.51
N ALA A 203 10.61 -1.99 -8.86
CA ALA A 203 10.82 -3.41 -8.53
C ALA A 203 11.65 -4.16 -9.58
N ARG A 204 12.40 -3.49 -10.47
CA ARG A 204 13.26 -4.16 -11.44
C ARG A 204 14.46 -4.85 -10.77
N PRO A 205 14.89 -6.03 -11.23
CA PRO A 205 16.11 -6.64 -10.76
C PRO A 205 17.32 -5.75 -11.06
N ARG A 206 18.07 -5.42 -10.02
CA ARG A 206 19.37 -4.74 -10.16
C ARG A 206 20.46 -5.77 -10.42
N LYS A 207 21.39 -5.46 -11.32
CA LYS A 207 22.66 -6.21 -11.42
C LYS A 207 23.38 -6.04 -10.08
N SER A 208 23.91 -7.14 -9.51
CA SER A 208 24.56 -7.07 -8.20
C SER A 208 25.72 -6.08 -8.23
N ALA A 209 25.90 -5.33 -7.14
CA ALA A 209 27.00 -4.37 -7.00
C ALA A 209 28.39 -5.02 -7.12
N SER A 210 28.49 -6.35 -6.95
CA SER A 210 29.70 -7.14 -7.18
C SER A 210 30.05 -7.37 -8.66
N LYS A 211 29.31 -6.78 -9.60
CA LYS A 211 29.56 -6.83 -11.05
C LYS A 211 29.60 -5.44 -11.70
N LEU A 212 29.86 -4.40 -10.91
CA LEU A 212 30.15 -3.03 -11.37
C LEU A 212 31.65 -2.75 -11.28
#